data_AF-A0AAN6S1W2-F1
#
_entry.id   AF-A0AAN6S1W2-F1
#
_cell.length_a   1.000
_cell.length_b   1.000
_cell.length_c   1.000
_cell.angle_alpha   90.00
_cell.angle_beta   90.00
_cell.angle_gamma   90.00
#
_symmetry.space_group_name_H-M   'P 1'
#
loop_
_entity.id
_entity.type
_entity.pdbx_description
1 polymer ?
#
loop_
_entity_poly.entity_id
_entity_poly.type
_entity_poly.pdbx_seq_one_letter_code
_entity_poly.pdbx_strand_id
1 'polypeptide(L)'
;MPEFDDAWVAEELRREAEVERELLEKQPKLFKSIENLELSENQRNFVNVCKASFESTKWAFRRPPYPSNTLCDDFEALFAKADSLEHLSSMLNDFWRLVVEIARMVPVNEAWGALMAGCLTVLQERPGEVKSGYPLLWKDLPGLDEVLQDVWRNDPTVVDQENQGSPPSQEDLSKWENLNHFFAYFFADGLKAGMDYSWIQFPLCQLATALEIVHEEGALHNCRLRVACCWVQRSTDTLYRVMSCNLDLRQLTSRPSSFRLKGPRCPGAIQPFSLERWNNWKHDFLVDGSNRVDLGLDHKTVGMILDTILYMTWAEDPKAQDRFLAELKLKVVERSAAASNTLLHPREV
;
A
#
# COMPACT_ATOMS: atom_id res chain seq x y z
N MET A 1 -32.58 10.88 5.04
CA MET A 1 -31.64 9.78 4.79
C MET A 1 -31.83 9.35 3.35
N PRO A 2 -30.77 9.14 2.56
CA PRO A 2 -30.95 8.60 1.22
C PRO A 2 -31.47 7.17 1.36
N GLU A 3 -32.61 6.86 0.75
CA GLU A 3 -33.06 5.48 0.59
C GLU A 3 -32.08 4.80 -0.37
N PHE A 4 -31.39 3.76 0.12
CA PHE A 4 -30.56 2.93 -0.74
C PHE A 4 -31.50 2.09 -1.60
N ASP A 5 -31.46 2.29 -2.92
CA ASP A 5 -32.21 1.48 -3.88
C ASP A 5 -31.82 0.00 -3.73
N ASP A 6 -32.80 -0.90 -3.82
CA ASP A 6 -32.61 -2.36 -3.78
C ASP A 6 -31.55 -2.82 -4.78
N ALA A 7 -31.39 -2.10 -5.90
CA ALA A 7 -30.33 -2.34 -6.88
C ALA A 7 -28.91 -2.15 -6.31
N TRP A 8 -28.70 -1.12 -5.47
CA TRP A 8 -27.41 -0.88 -4.82
C TRP A 8 -27.08 -1.97 -3.79
N VAL A 9 -28.08 -2.36 -2.99
CA VAL A 9 -27.93 -3.44 -2.00
C VAL A 9 -27.61 -4.76 -2.70
N ALA A 10 -28.28 -5.08 -3.80
CA ALA A 10 -28.03 -6.30 -4.56
C ALA A 10 -26.65 -6.33 -5.25
N GLU A 11 -26.14 -5.18 -5.69
CA GLU A 11 -24.78 -5.07 -6.24
C GLU A 11 -23.72 -5.25 -5.15
N GLU A 12 -23.92 -4.64 -3.97
CA GLU A 12 -22.98 -4.77 -2.85
C GLU A 12 -22.92 -6.21 -2.33
N LEU A 13 -24.07 -6.90 -2.20
CA LEU A 13 -24.12 -8.33 -1.86
C LEU A 13 -23.40 -9.21 -2.89
N ARG A 14 -23.48 -8.86 -4.19
CA ARG A 14 -22.74 -9.57 -5.24
C ARG A 14 -21.24 -9.35 -5.13
N ARG A 15 -20.81 -8.11 -4.85
CA ARG A 15 -19.41 -7.76 -4.62
C ARG A 15 -18.85 -8.50 -3.39
N GLU A 16 -19.62 -8.58 -2.32
CA GLU A 16 -19.26 -9.33 -1.10
C GLU A 16 -19.11 -10.83 -1.38
N ALA A 17 -20.06 -11.45 -2.09
CA ALA A 17 -20.01 -12.87 -2.44
C ALA A 17 -18.81 -13.20 -3.35
N GLU A 18 -18.45 -12.30 -4.26
CA GLU A 18 -17.28 -12.46 -5.13
C GLU A 18 -15.98 -12.43 -4.32
N VAL A 19 -15.84 -11.47 -3.39
CA VAL A 19 -14.69 -11.37 -2.49
C VAL A 19 -14.57 -12.63 -1.62
N GLU A 20 -15.69 -13.15 -1.11
CA GLU A 20 -15.70 -14.38 -0.33
C GLU A 20 -15.23 -15.58 -1.17
N ARG A 21 -15.75 -15.72 -2.39
CA ARG A 21 -15.34 -16.80 -3.30
C ARG A 21 -13.85 -16.72 -3.59
N GLU A 22 -13.34 -15.52 -3.87
CA GLU A 22 -11.92 -15.29 -4.13
C GLU A 22 -11.06 -15.67 -2.92
N LEU A 23 -11.48 -15.26 -1.71
CA LEU A 23 -10.81 -15.64 -0.46
C LEU A 23 -10.77 -17.16 -0.30
N LEU A 24 -11.91 -17.85 -0.42
CA LEU A 24 -12.00 -19.30 -0.22
C LEU A 24 -11.16 -20.07 -1.25
N GLU A 25 -11.08 -19.60 -2.50
CA GLU A 25 -10.30 -20.27 -3.55
C GLU A 25 -8.78 -20.04 -3.39
N LYS A 26 -8.38 -18.82 -3.04
CA LYS A 26 -6.96 -18.43 -3.01
C LYS A 26 -6.28 -18.67 -1.67
N GLN A 27 -7.03 -18.64 -0.58
CA GLN A 27 -6.52 -18.83 0.77
C GLN A 27 -5.72 -20.13 0.96
N PRO A 28 -6.17 -21.32 0.48
CA PRO A 28 -5.38 -22.53 0.62
C PRO A 28 -4.03 -22.46 -0.10
N LYS A 29 -3.98 -21.77 -1.25
CA LYS A 29 -2.74 -21.58 -2.02
C LYS A 29 -1.77 -20.65 -1.27
N LEU A 30 -2.28 -19.56 -0.70
CA LEU A 30 -1.48 -18.64 0.12
C LEU A 30 -0.89 -19.35 1.34
N PHE A 31 -1.71 -20.05 2.13
CA PHE A 31 -1.20 -20.75 3.31
C PHE A 31 -0.22 -21.86 2.95
N LYS A 32 -0.44 -22.58 1.85
CA LYS A 32 0.54 -23.54 1.35
C LYS A 32 1.87 -22.87 0.97
N SER A 33 1.83 -21.70 0.35
CA SER A 33 3.04 -20.93 0.05
C SER A 33 3.78 -20.49 1.31
N ILE A 34 3.04 -20.04 2.34
CA ILE A 34 3.60 -19.66 3.64
C ILE A 34 4.19 -20.87 4.38
N GLU A 35 3.53 -22.03 4.33
CA GLU A 35 4.02 -23.28 4.94
C GLU A 35 5.31 -23.81 4.30
N ASN A 36 5.56 -23.47 3.04
CA ASN A 36 6.80 -23.83 2.35
C ASN A 36 7.99 -22.96 2.78
N LEU A 37 7.76 -21.89 3.55
CA LEU A 37 8.83 -21.09 4.12
C LEU A 37 9.50 -21.81 5.30
N GLU A 38 10.78 -21.52 5.50
CA GLU A 38 11.49 -21.91 6.72
C GLU A 38 11.07 -21.00 7.88
N LEU A 39 9.95 -21.36 8.52
CA LEU A 39 9.37 -20.58 9.61
C LEU A 39 10.00 -20.91 10.97
N SER A 40 10.25 -19.87 11.79
CA SER A 40 10.53 -20.04 13.22
C SER A 40 9.34 -20.66 13.96
N GLU A 41 9.54 -21.11 15.20
CA GLU A 41 8.43 -21.60 16.03
C GLU A 41 7.35 -20.53 16.25
N ASN A 42 7.76 -19.29 16.55
CA ASN A 42 6.85 -18.17 16.71
C ASN A 42 6.07 -17.91 15.42
N GLN A 43 6.75 -17.89 14.28
CA GLN A 43 6.11 -17.69 12.98
C GLN A 43 5.09 -18.79 12.67
N ARG A 44 5.40 -20.06 12.96
CA ARG A 44 4.42 -21.15 12.84
C ARG A 44 3.19 -20.93 13.72
N ASN A 45 3.38 -20.46 14.96
CA ASN A 45 2.28 -20.15 15.86
C ASN A 45 1.40 -19.01 15.32
N PHE A 46 1.99 -17.94 14.78
CA PHE A 46 1.25 -16.86 14.13
C PHE A 46 0.48 -17.35 12.90
N VAL A 47 1.09 -18.17 12.04
CA VAL A 47 0.42 -18.75 10.87
C VAL A 47 -0.77 -19.63 11.28
N ASN A 48 -0.62 -20.42 12.34
CA ASN A 48 -1.71 -21.25 12.86
C ASN A 48 -2.85 -20.40 13.42
N VAL A 49 -2.54 -19.30 14.12
CA VAL A 49 -3.56 -18.33 14.56
C VAL A 49 -4.27 -17.72 13.36
N CYS A 50 -3.55 -17.24 12.35
CA CYS A 50 -4.15 -16.73 11.13
C CYS A 50 -5.12 -17.77 10.54
N LYS A 51 -4.65 -18.99 10.28
CA LYS A 51 -5.48 -20.07 9.72
C LYS A 51 -6.73 -20.32 10.55
N ALA A 52 -6.60 -20.46 11.87
CA ALA A 52 -7.73 -20.71 12.76
C ALA A 52 -8.74 -19.55 12.74
N SER A 53 -8.24 -18.30 12.76
CA SER A 53 -9.07 -17.10 12.60
C SER A 53 -9.81 -17.10 11.26
N PHE A 54 -9.16 -17.51 10.18
CA PHE A 54 -9.82 -17.60 8.87
C PHE A 54 -10.84 -18.76 8.78
N GLU A 55 -10.53 -19.93 9.32
CA GLU A 55 -11.39 -21.12 9.29
C GLU A 55 -12.60 -20.99 10.23
N SER A 56 -12.44 -20.32 11.37
CA SER A 56 -13.50 -20.14 12.37
C SER A 56 -14.52 -19.06 11.98
N THR A 57 -14.08 -18.06 11.22
CA THR A 57 -14.96 -16.97 10.79
C THR A 57 -15.73 -17.44 9.56
N LYS A 58 -17.06 -17.60 9.66
CA LYS A 58 -17.92 -17.58 8.47
C LYS A 58 -17.90 -16.15 7.92
N TRP A 59 -16.90 -15.83 7.10
CA TRP A 59 -16.63 -14.49 6.53
C TRP A 59 -17.83 -13.87 5.80
N ALA A 60 -18.74 -14.72 5.30
CA ALA A 60 -19.92 -14.40 4.49
C ALA A 60 -20.90 -13.34 5.02
N PHE A 61 -20.85 -12.92 6.30
CA PHE A 61 -21.98 -12.18 6.91
C PHE A 61 -21.61 -10.96 7.76
N ARG A 62 -20.36 -10.51 7.82
CA ARG A 62 -20.01 -9.39 8.74
C ARG A 62 -19.17 -8.33 8.05
N ARG A 63 -19.75 -7.12 7.98
CA ARG A 63 -19.05 -5.90 7.57
C ARG A 63 -17.73 -5.74 8.37
N PRO A 64 -16.66 -5.22 7.75
CA PRO A 64 -15.52 -4.65 8.49
C PRO A 64 -16.06 -3.71 9.59
N PRO A 65 -15.48 -3.69 10.82
CA PRO A 65 -14.15 -4.17 11.21
C PRO A 65 -14.11 -5.53 11.96
N TYR A 66 -15.20 -6.28 12.02
CA TYR A 66 -15.33 -7.40 12.98
C TYR A 66 -14.28 -8.53 12.88
N PRO A 67 -13.84 -9.00 11.69
CA PRO A 67 -12.83 -10.07 11.61
C PRO A 67 -11.44 -9.65 12.09
N SER A 68 -11.11 -8.35 11.98
CA SER A 68 -9.83 -7.80 12.42
C SER A 68 -9.66 -7.81 13.93
N ASN A 69 -10.76 -7.70 14.71
CA ASN A 69 -10.71 -7.71 16.17
C ASN A 69 -10.37 -9.09 16.73
N THR A 70 -10.98 -10.16 16.21
CA THR A 70 -10.68 -11.53 16.66
C THR A 70 -9.24 -11.91 16.39
N LEU A 71 -8.74 -11.64 15.17
CA LEU A 71 -7.35 -11.91 14.81
C LEU A 71 -6.38 -11.11 15.69
N CYS A 72 -6.74 -9.86 16.01
CA CYS A 72 -5.99 -9.00 16.92
C CYS A 72 -5.95 -9.57 18.36
N ASP A 73 -7.09 -10.03 18.89
CA ASP A 73 -7.15 -10.69 20.20
C ASP A 73 -6.30 -11.96 20.25
N ASP A 74 -6.33 -12.77 19.18
CA ASP A 74 -5.51 -13.97 19.08
C ASP A 74 -4.01 -13.65 19.05
N PHE A 75 -3.60 -12.57 18.38
CA PHE A 75 -2.22 -12.10 18.40
C PHE A 75 -1.80 -11.63 19.79
N GLU A 76 -2.62 -10.84 20.48
CA GLU A 76 -2.33 -10.43 21.86
C GLU A 76 -2.18 -11.63 22.80
N ALA A 77 -3.03 -12.65 22.65
CA ALA A 77 -2.93 -13.88 23.42
C ALA A 77 -1.62 -14.64 23.14
N LEU A 78 -1.03 -14.52 21.95
CA LEU A 78 0.32 -15.03 21.67
C LEU A 78 1.39 -14.20 22.38
N PHE A 79 1.37 -12.86 22.24
CA PHE A 79 2.38 -12.00 22.88
C PHE A 79 2.33 -12.05 24.41
N ALA A 80 1.16 -12.30 25.00
CA ALA A 80 0.99 -12.49 26.44
C ALA A 80 1.82 -13.67 26.99
N LYS A 81 2.25 -14.62 26.14
CA LYS A 81 3.07 -15.78 26.53
C LYS A 81 4.56 -15.46 26.70
N ALA A 82 5.04 -14.30 26.24
CA ALA A 82 6.45 -13.92 26.34
C ALA A 82 6.90 -13.82 27.81
N ASP A 83 7.89 -14.59 28.26
CA ASP A 83 8.32 -14.63 29.66
C ASP A 83 9.32 -13.53 30.06
N SER A 84 9.87 -12.82 29.08
CA SER A 84 10.86 -11.76 29.24
C SER A 84 10.70 -10.67 28.17
N LEU A 85 11.32 -9.51 28.38
CA LEU A 85 11.34 -8.44 27.38
C LEU A 85 12.12 -8.87 26.12
N GLU A 86 13.20 -9.63 26.28
CA GLU A 86 13.99 -10.15 25.17
C GLU A 86 13.18 -11.14 24.31
N HIS A 87 12.46 -12.06 24.96
CA HIS A 87 11.55 -12.96 24.29
C HIS A 87 10.44 -12.18 23.56
N LEU A 88 9.84 -11.17 24.19
CA LEU A 88 8.83 -10.33 23.56
C LEU A 88 9.36 -9.61 22.30
N SER A 89 10.55 -9.03 22.39
CA SER A 89 11.21 -8.38 21.25
C SER A 89 11.51 -9.37 20.12
N SER A 90 11.96 -10.58 20.45
CA SER A 90 12.16 -11.65 19.47
C SER A 90 10.85 -12.06 18.79
N MET A 91 9.76 -12.22 19.55
CA MET A 91 8.44 -12.52 18.99
C MET A 91 7.94 -11.41 18.06
N LEU A 92 8.14 -10.14 18.43
CA LEU A 92 7.76 -9.00 17.60
C LEU A 92 8.55 -8.98 16.29
N ASN A 93 9.86 -9.18 16.32
CA ASN A 93 10.67 -9.27 15.11
C ASN A 93 10.21 -10.43 14.20
N ASP A 94 9.95 -11.62 14.77
CA ASP A 94 9.44 -12.77 14.02
C ASP A 94 8.06 -12.49 13.40
N PHE A 95 7.18 -11.82 14.14
CA PHE A 95 5.86 -11.38 13.67
C PHE A 95 5.97 -10.42 12.50
N TRP A 96 6.77 -9.36 12.61
CA TRP A 96 6.93 -8.36 11.55
C TRP A 96 7.55 -8.94 10.29
N ARG A 97 8.55 -9.82 10.43
CA ARG A 97 9.13 -10.56 9.29
C ARG A 97 8.08 -11.41 8.59
N LEU A 98 7.23 -12.10 9.36
CA LEU A 98 6.13 -12.87 8.78
C LEU A 98 5.12 -11.97 8.05
N VAL A 99 4.72 -10.83 8.64
CA VAL A 99 3.82 -9.86 7.99
C VAL A 99 4.42 -9.39 6.66
N VAL A 100 5.71 -9.08 6.61
CA VAL A 100 6.41 -8.71 5.37
C VAL A 100 6.37 -9.83 4.34
N GLU A 101 6.67 -11.07 4.73
CA GLU A 101 6.64 -12.20 3.80
C GLU A 101 5.24 -12.44 3.23
N ILE A 102 4.21 -12.29 4.07
CA ILE A 102 2.85 -12.43 3.58
C ILE A 102 2.48 -11.27 2.66
N ALA A 103 2.85 -10.03 3.01
CA ALA A 103 2.62 -8.85 2.17
C ALA A 103 3.29 -8.97 0.79
N ARG A 104 4.44 -9.67 0.69
CA ARG A 104 5.08 -9.99 -0.59
C ARG A 104 4.27 -11.00 -1.42
N MET A 105 3.62 -11.95 -0.77
CA MET A 105 2.88 -13.03 -1.42
C MET A 105 1.46 -12.66 -1.83
N VAL A 106 0.81 -11.74 -1.11
CA VAL A 106 -0.59 -11.38 -1.32
C VAL A 106 -0.71 -10.30 -2.39
N PRO A 107 -1.38 -10.58 -3.52
CA PRO A 107 -1.66 -9.57 -4.51
C PRO A 107 -2.44 -8.38 -3.95
N VAL A 108 -2.04 -7.22 -4.46
CA VAL A 108 -2.60 -5.87 -4.25
C VAL A 108 -4.11 -5.77 -4.00
N ASN A 109 -4.93 -6.57 -4.70
CA ASN A 109 -6.39 -6.45 -4.68
C ASN A 109 -7.09 -7.57 -3.89
N GLU A 110 -6.34 -8.42 -3.19
CA GLU A 110 -6.92 -9.50 -2.43
C GLU A 110 -7.36 -9.04 -1.06
N ALA A 111 -8.54 -9.51 -0.64
CA ALA A 111 -9.11 -9.15 0.66
C ALA A 111 -8.24 -9.55 1.85
N TRP A 112 -7.28 -10.45 1.65
CA TRP A 112 -6.29 -10.83 2.66
C TRP A 112 -5.40 -9.65 3.08
N GLY A 113 -4.94 -8.85 2.11
CA GLY A 113 -4.11 -7.67 2.37
C GLY A 113 -4.89 -6.61 3.14
N ALA A 114 -6.14 -6.36 2.72
CA ALA A 114 -7.03 -5.43 3.40
C ALA A 114 -7.35 -5.87 4.84
N LEU A 115 -7.60 -7.16 5.06
CA LEU A 115 -7.84 -7.71 6.40
C LEU A 115 -6.62 -7.51 7.30
N MET A 116 -5.45 -7.94 6.85
CA MET A 116 -4.23 -7.87 7.67
C MET A 116 -3.90 -6.42 8.00
N ALA A 117 -4.01 -5.49 7.03
CA ALA A 117 -3.86 -4.07 7.29
C ALA A 117 -4.91 -3.54 8.29
N GLY A 118 -6.16 -4.00 8.20
CA GLY A 118 -7.20 -3.69 9.20
C GLY A 118 -6.86 -4.22 10.59
N CYS A 119 -6.32 -5.44 10.70
CA CYS A 119 -5.86 -6.01 11.95
C CYS A 119 -4.72 -5.19 12.57
N LEU A 120 -3.74 -4.77 11.76
CA LEU A 120 -2.64 -3.92 12.22
C LEU A 120 -3.13 -2.53 12.65
N THR A 121 -4.14 -1.99 11.96
CA THR A 121 -4.79 -0.72 12.34
C THR A 121 -5.48 -0.85 13.69
N VAL A 122 -6.24 -1.93 13.89
CA VAL A 122 -6.88 -2.22 15.18
C VAL A 122 -5.84 -2.37 16.29
N LEU A 123 -4.75 -3.13 16.05
CA LEU A 123 -3.65 -3.24 17.02
C LEU A 123 -3.13 -1.84 17.38
N GLN A 124 -2.84 -1.00 16.39
CA GLN A 124 -2.31 0.33 16.60
C GLN A 124 -3.24 1.24 17.43
N GLU A 125 -4.55 1.12 17.22
CA GLU A 125 -5.57 1.90 17.95
C GLU A 125 -5.79 1.41 19.39
N ARG A 126 -5.30 0.21 19.75
CA ARG A 126 -5.46 -0.31 21.10
C ARG A 126 -4.67 0.50 22.12
N PRO A 127 -5.31 0.92 23.22
CA PRO A 127 -4.60 1.57 24.31
C PRO A 127 -3.76 0.55 25.08
N GLY A 128 -2.53 0.93 25.42
CA GLY A 128 -1.72 0.20 26.39
C GLY A 128 -0.51 -0.51 25.79
N GLU A 129 0.04 -1.41 26.61
CA GLU A 129 1.26 -2.15 26.33
C GLU A 129 0.97 -3.41 25.51
N VAL A 130 1.89 -3.79 24.62
CA VAL A 130 1.88 -5.06 23.88
C VAL A 130 1.73 -6.24 24.85
N LYS A 131 2.41 -6.15 26.00
CA LYS A 131 2.25 -7.05 27.12
C LYS A 131 2.43 -6.26 28.42
N SER A 132 1.48 -6.45 29.35
CA SER A 132 1.51 -5.83 30.67
C SER A 132 2.84 -6.05 31.38
N GLY A 133 3.45 -4.96 31.84
CA GLY A 133 4.75 -4.95 32.52
C GLY A 133 5.94 -4.61 31.63
N TYR A 134 5.72 -4.36 30.33
CA TYR A 134 6.76 -3.97 29.39
C TYR A 134 6.41 -2.66 28.68
N PRO A 135 7.36 -1.71 28.53
CA PRO A 135 7.08 -0.35 28.06
C PRO A 135 6.86 -0.24 26.54
N LEU A 136 6.47 -1.33 25.87
CA LEU A 136 6.24 -1.38 24.43
C LEU A 136 4.76 -1.16 24.16
N LEU A 137 4.39 -0.15 23.36
CA LEU A 137 3.00 0.21 23.10
C LEU A 137 2.60 -0.14 21.68
N TRP A 138 1.40 -0.69 21.48
CA TRP A 138 0.93 -1.06 20.13
C TRP A 138 0.88 0.11 19.16
N LYS A 139 0.49 1.30 19.63
CA LYS A 139 0.43 2.53 18.82
C LYS A 139 1.74 2.87 18.10
N ASP A 140 2.87 2.44 18.67
CA ASP A 140 4.22 2.74 18.19
C ASP A 140 4.79 1.61 17.32
N LEU A 141 4.05 0.50 17.14
CA LEU A 141 4.41 -0.66 16.30
C LEU A 141 5.86 -1.13 16.54
N PRO A 142 6.19 -1.55 17.78
CA PRO A 142 7.57 -1.74 18.23
C PRO A 142 8.31 -2.77 17.38
N GLY A 143 9.45 -2.37 16.80
CA GLY A 143 10.31 -3.21 15.97
C GLY A 143 9.92 -3.29 14.49
N LEU A 144 8.76 -2.75 14.08
CA LEU A 144 8.36 -2.76 12.67
C LEU A 144 9.30 -1.88 11.81
N ASP A 145 9.75 -0.75 12.36
CA ASP A 145 10.58 0.22 11.65
C ASP A 145 11.94 -0.36 11.25
N GLU A 146 12.54 -1.14 12.14
CA GLU A 146 13.80 -1.85 11.90
C GLU A 146 13.64 -2.89 10.79
N VAL A 147 12.59 -3.71 10.85
CA VAL A 147 12.30 -4.74 9.84
C VAL A 147 12.04 -4.10 8.47
N LEU A 148 11.23 -3.03 8.40
CA LEU A 148 10.96 -2.36 7.12
C LEU A 148 12.18 -1.62 6.58
N GLN A 149 13.02 -1.04 7.43
CA GLN A 149 14.28 -0.45 6.98
C GLN A 149 15.21 -1.50 6.38
N ASP A 150 15.33 -2.69 6.99
CA ASP A 150 16.11 -3.79 6.42
C ASP A 150 15.56 -4.22 5.05
N VAL A 151 14.25 -4.34 4.93
CA VAL A 151 13.60 -4.70 3.66
C VAL A 151 13.81 -3.64 2.58
N TRP A 152 13.69 -2.36 2.90
CA TRP A 152 13.91 -1.27 1.93
C TRP A 152 15.38 -0.97 1.63
N ARG A 153 16.31 -1.32 2.52
CA ARG A 153 17.75 -1.32 2.21
C ARG A 153 18.09 -2.37 1.16
N ASN A 154 17.31 -3.44 1.10
CA ASN A 154 17.41 -4.51 0.10
C ASN A 154 16.35 -4.37 -1.00
N ASP A 155 16.04 -3.13 -1.42
CA ASP A 155 15.11 -2.85 -2.52
C ASP A 155 15.61 -3.58 -3.79
N PRO A 156 14.87 -4.60 -4.29
CA PRO A 156 15.32 -5.42 -5.41
C PRO A 156 15.37 -4.62 -6.71
N THR A 157 14.78 -3.42 -6.72
CA THR A 157 14.83 -2.53 -7.85
C THR A 157 16.08 -1.67 -7.87
N VAL A 158 16.84 -1.55 -6.77
CA VAL A 158 18.08 -0.78 -6.71
C VAL A 158 19.26 -1.71 -6.99
N VAL A 159 19.70 -1.76 -8.24
CA VAL A 159 20.93 -2.47 -8.61
C VAL A 159 22.10 -1.54 -8.33
N ASP A 160 22.86 -1.80 -7.26
CA ASP A 160 24.11 -1.09 -7.01
C ASP A 160 25.05 -1.32 -8.19
N GLN A 161 25.54 -0.25 -8.80
CA GLN A 161 26.50 -0.32 -9.92
C GLN A 161 27.77 -1.11 -9.58
N GLU A 162 28.06 -1.29 -8.28
CA GLU A 162 29.19 -2.05 -7.77
C GLU A 162 28.89 -3.55 -7.58
N ASN A 163 27.63 -3.92 -7.35
CA ASN A 163 27.19 -5.30 -7.23
C ASN A 163 26.63 -5.75 -8.58
N GLN A 164 27.45 -6.48 -9.36
CA GLN A 164 27.11 -7.13 -10.63
C GLN A 164 26.06 -8.27 -10.46
N GLY A 165 25.01 -8.03 -9.68
CA GLY A 165 23.90 -8.95 -9.52
C GLY A 165 23.16 -9.15 -10.83
N SER A 166 22.52 -10.33 -10.97
CA SER A 166 21.55 -10.52 -12.04
C SER A 166 20.38 -9.54 -11.86
N PRO A 167 19.78 -9.04 -12.94
CA PRO A 167 18.58 -8.21 -12.82
C PRO A 167 17.48 -8.96 -12.06
N PRO A 168 16.63 -8.25 -11.30
CA PRO A 168 15.57 -8.88 -10.52
C PRO A 168 14.64 -9.68 -11.43
N SER A 169 14.19 -10.85 -10.95
CA SER A 169 13.21 -11.64 -11.69
C SER A 169 11.84 -10.95 -11.69
N GLN A 170 10.96 -11.36 -12.60
CA GLN A 170 9.57 -10.86 -12.60
C GLN A 170 8.83 -11.21 -11.29
N GLU A 171 9.20 -12.31 -10.65
CA GLU A 171 8.64 -12.70 -9.36
C GLU A 171 9.09 -11.75 -8.24
N ASP A 172 10.37 -11.36 -8.23
CA ASP A 172 10.91 -10.39 -7.27
C ASP A 172 10.24 -9.03 -7.40
N LEU A 173 10.06 -8.57 -8.65
CA LEU A 173 9.35 -7.31 -8.93
C LEU A 173 7.88 -7.39 -8.48
N SER A 174 7.20 -8.52 -8.72
CA SER A 174 5.81 -8.72 -8.27
C SER A 174 5.70 -8.71 -6.75
N LYS A 175 6.62 -9.39 -6.05
CA LYS A 175 6.71 -9.40 -4.58
C LYS A 175 6.95 -7.99 -4.03
N TRP A 176 7.78 -7.20 -4.71
CA TRP A 176 8.04 -5.80 -4.35
C TRP A 176 6.81 -4.91 -4.55
N GLU A 177 6.11 -5.05 -5.68
CA GLU A 177 4.84 -4.33 -5.94
C GLU A 177 3.81 -4.65 -4.85
N ASN A 178 3.62 -5.92 -4.53
CA ASN A 178 2.65 -6.38 -3.52
C ASN A 178 2.96 -5.80 -2.14
N LEU A 179 4.22 -5.91 -1.70
CA LEU A 179 4.69 -5.37 -0.42
C LEU A 179 4.42 -3.88 -0.30
N ASN A 180 4.79 -3.11 -1.33
CA ASN A 180 4.59 -1.67 -1.32
C ASN A 180 3.11 -1.29 -1.34
N HIS A 181 2.27 -2.04 -2.06
CA HIS A 181 0.84 -1.78 -2.03
C HIS A 181 0.24 -2.04 -0.65
N PHE A 182 0.60 -3.15 -0.02
CA PHE A 182 0.15 -3.49 1.32
C PHE A 182 0.50 -2.38 2.32
N PHE A 183 1.76 -1.95 2.32
CA PHE A 183 2.20 -0.89 3.23
C PHE A 183 1.65 0.49 2.86
N ALA A 184 1.50 0.82 1.57
CA ALA A 184 0.82 2.04 1.15
C ALA A 184 -0.62 2.09 1.67
N TYR A 185 -1.34 0.96 1.66
CA TYR A 185 -2.67 0.84 2.24
C TYR A 185 -2.63 1.01 3.76
N PHE A 186 -1.80 0.23 4.46
CA PHE A 186 -1.69 0.26 5.92
C PHE A 186 -1.33 1.66 6.45
N PHE A 187 -0.32 2.30 5.85
CA PHE A 187 0.12 3.62 6.29
C PHE A 187 -0.83 4.74 5.89
N ALA A 188 -1.58 4.62 4.79
CA ALA A 188 -2.56 5.65 4.43
C ALA A 188 -3.60 5.87 5.53
N ASP A 189 -4.03 4.81 6.21
CA ASP A 189 -4.96 4.90 7.32
C ASP A 189 -4.25 5.23 8.65
N GLY A 190 -3.09 4.62 8.92
CA GLY A 190 -2.29 4.92 10.11
C GLY A 190 -1.78 6.38 10.18
N LEU A 191 -1.38 6.97 9.06
CA LEU A 191 -0.96 8.37 8.99
C LEU A 191 -2.10 9.37 9.28
N LYS A 192 -3.37 8.96 9.10
CA LYS A 192 -4.53 9.76 9.50
C LYS A 192 -4.75 9.70 11.02
N ALA A 193 -4.34 8.61 11.67
CA ALA A 193 -4.50 8.38 13.10
C ALA A 193 -3.41 9.04 13.98
N GLY A 194 -2.53 9.87 13.41
CA GLY A 194 -1.48 10.58 14.16
C GLY A 194 -0.21 9.76 14.39
N MET A 195 0.03 8.74 13.56
CA MET A 195 1.28 7.99 13.52
C MET A 195 2.49 8.93 13.30
N ASP A 196 3.66 8.54 13.84
CA ASP A 196 4.92 9.25 13.65
C ASP A 196 5.17 9.57 12.16
N TYR A 197 5.58 10.79 11.86
CA TYR A 197 5.91 11.19 10.49
C TYR A 197 7.14 10.45 9.95
N SER A 198 7.90 9.71 10.77
CA SER A 198 9.04 8.91 10.32
C SER A 198 8.69 7.92 9.21
N TRP A 199 7.45 7.44 9.14
CA TRP A 199 6.96 6.54 8.09
C TRP A 199 6.83 7.21 6.71
N ILE A 200 6.78 8.54 6.65
CA ILE A 200 6.73 9.27 5.36
C ILE A 200 7.98 9.05 4.51
N GLN A 201 9.08 8.59 5.11
CA GLN A 201 10.30 8.31 4.37
C GLN A 201 10.08 7.25 3.27
N PHE A 202 9.26 6.22 3.53
CA PHE A 202 9.04 5.11 2.59
C PHE A 202 8.45 5.58 1.25
N PRO A 203 7.31 6.30 1.20
CA PRO A 203 6.77 6.81 -0.06
C PRO A 203 7.73 7.77 -0.76
N LEU A 204 8.46 8.61 -0.02
CA LEU A 204 9.41 9.57 -0.62
C LEU A 204 10.62 8.88 -1.24
N CYS A 205 11.11 7.82 -0.61
CA CYS A 205 12.18 7.01 -1.18
C CYS A 205 11.74 6.35 -2.48
N GLN A 206 10.53 5.78 -2.50
CA GLN A 206 10.00 5.14 -3.70
C GLN A 206 9.73 6.14 -4.84
N LEU A 207 9.24 7.34 -4.54
CA LEU A 207 9.11 8.43 -5.51
C LEU A 207 10.46 8.86 -6.07
N ALA A 208 11.47 9.05 -5.21
CA ALA A 208 12.82 9.38 -5.64
C ALA A 208 13.42 8.25 -6.50
N THR A 209 13.27 6.99 -6.11
CA THR A 209 13.74 5.83 -6.88
C THR A 209 13.09 5.75 -8.26
N ALA A 210 11.79 6.00 -8.35
CA ALA A 210 11.06 5.90 -9.61
C ALA A 210 11.30 7.09 -10.55
N LEU A 211 11.41 8.31 -10.02
CA LEU A 211 11.37 9.54 -10.84
C LEU A 211 12.71 10.25 -10.92
N GLU A 212 13.60 10.07 -9.93
CA GLU A 212 14.85 10.83 -9.87
C GLU A 212 16.09 10.03 -10.24
N ILE A 213 16.06 8.71 -10.11
CA ILE A 213 17.15 7.81 -10.53
C ILE A 213 17.09 7.61 -12.05
N VAL A 214 18.26 7.44 -12.69
CA VAL A 214 18.35 7.21 -14.14
C VAL A 214 17.65 5.90 -14.50
N HIS A 215 16.88 5.95 -15.58
CA HIS A 215 15.98 4.87 -15.99
C HIS A 215 16.70 3.72 -16.69
N GLU A 216 16.32 2.51 -16.32
CA GLU A 216 16.45 1.32 -17.15
C GLU A 216 15.09 1.10 -17.85
N GLU A 217 15.04 0.64 -19.10
CA GLU A 217 13.76 0.44 -19.82
C GLU A 217 13.03 -0.84 -19.37
N GLY A 218 11.70 -0.90 -19.56
CA GLY A 218 10.94 -2.15 -19.43
C GLY A 218 10.46 -2.50 -18.02
N ALA A 219 10.51 -3.79 -17.65
CA ALA A 219 9.79 -4.32 -16.49
C ALA A 219 10.19 -3.69 -15.13
N LEU A 220 11.48 -3.41 -14.95
CA LEU A 220 12.01 -2.78 -13.75
C LEU A 220 11.41 -1.38 -13.53
N HIS A 221 11.40 -0.57 -14.60
CA HIS A 221 10.87 0.79 -14.53
C HIS A 221 9.35 0.82 -14.41
N ASN A 222 8.64 -0.13 -15.04
CA ASN A 222 7.21 -0.34 -14.77
C ASN A 222 6.95 -0.61 -13.28
N CYS A 223 7.72 -1.51 -12.64
CA CYS A 223 7.59 -1.81 -11.22
C CYS A 223 7.81 -0.57 -10.35
N ARG A 224 8.91 0.17 -10.54
CA ARG A 224 9.21 1.40 -9.77
C ARG A 224 8.09 2.44 -9.91
N LEU A 225 7.62 2.70 -11.14
CA LEU A 225 6.55 3.67 -11.39
C LEU A 225 5.22 3.24 -10.75
N ARG A 226 4.86 1.95 -10.82
CA ARG A 226 3.65 1.44 -10.17
C ARG A 226 3.71 1.55 -8.66
N VAL A 227 4.86 1.22 -8.06
CA VAL A 227 5.07 1.38 -6.62
C VAL A 227 4.92 2.85 -6.22
N ALA A 228 5.56 3.77 -6.94
CA ALA A 228 5.41 5.21 -6.69
C ALA A 228 3.97 5.69 -6.86
N CYS A 229 3.26 5.24 -7.91
CA CYS A 229 1.85 5.53 -8.12
C CYS A 229 0.99 5.03 -6.94
N CYS A 230 1.18 3.79 -6.48
CA CYS A 230 0.46 3.23 -5.34
C CYS A 230 0.59 4.11 -4.09
N TRP A 231 1.83 4.50 -3.75
CA TRP A 231 2.09 5.35 -2.59
C TRP A 231 1.41 6.71 -2.71
N VAL A 232 1.50 7.36 -3.88
CA VAL A 232 0.84 8.65 -4.09
C VAL A 232 -0.66 8.49 -3.99
N GLN A 233 -1.27 7.56 -4.72
CA GLN A 233 -2.73 7.38 -4.75
C GLN A 233 -3.32 7.09 -3.35
N ARG A 234 -2.59 6.38 -2.49
CA ARG A 234 -3.05 6.04 -1.14
C ARG A 234 -2.80 7.16 -0.13
N SER A 235 -1.71 7.90 -0.29
CA SER A 235 -1.23 8.87 0.71
C SER A 235 -1.17 10.30 0.19
N THR A 236 -1.93 10.65 -0.86
CA THR A 236 -1.80 11.94 -1.57
C THR A 236 -1.95 13.13 -0.62
N ASP A 237 -3.04 13.16 0.16
CA ASP A 237 -3.33 14.27 1.06
C ASP A 237 -2.26 14.45 2.13
N THR A 238 -1.78 13.34 2.69
CA THR A 238 -0.72 13.35 3.71
C THR A 238 0.60 13.81 3.10
N LEU A 239 0.98 13.29 1.93
CA LEU A 239 2.20 13.68 1.24
C LEU A 239 2.17 15.18 0.89
N TYR A 240 1.07 15.64 0.28
CA TYR A 240 0.91 17.05 -0.08
C TYR A 240 0.95 17.96 1.16
N ARG A 241 0.26 17.59 2.25
CA ARG A 241 0.31 18.33 3.52
C ARG A 241 1.73 18.41 4.08
N VAL A 242 2.45 17.28 4.13
CA VAL A 242 3.83 17.27 4.61
C VAL A 242 4.73 18.15 3.73
N MET A 243 4.57 18.11 2.41
CA MET A 243 5.38 18.89 1.47
C MET A 243 5.00 20.39 1.41
N SER A 244 3.77 20.75 1.79
CA SER A 244 3.30 22.14 1.85
C SER A 244 3.62 22.83 3.19
N CYS A 245 3.63 22.10 4.29
CA CYS A 245 3.88 22.67 5.61
C CYS A 245 5.34 23.05 5.89
N ASN A 246 6.29 22.73 5.01
CA ASN A 246 7.74 22.93 5.22
C ASN A 246 8.17 22.54 6.65
N LEU A 247 7.69 21.39 7.14
CA LEU A 247 7.99 20.92 8.48
C LEU A 247 9.52 20.89 8.68
N ASP A 248 10.01 21.35 9.84
CA ASP A 248 11.44 21.26 10.18
C ASP A 248 11.76 19.80 10.53
N LEU A 249 12.03 19.04 9.47
CA LEU A 249 12.23 17.61 9.53
C LEU A 249 13.62 17.23 10.05
N ARG A 250 14.48 18.18 10.46
CA ARG A 250 15.75 17.84 11.15
C ARG A 250 15.52 16.94 12.37
N GLN A 251 14.33 17.02 12.98
CA GLN A 251 13.91 16.12 14.07
C GLN A 251 13.51 14.73 13.58
N LEU A 252 12.91 14.64 12.39
CA LEU A 252 12.43 13.41 11.74
C LEU A 252 13.52 12.67 10.96
N THR A 253 14.59 13.38 10.56
CA THR A 253 15.79 12.83 9.89
C THR A 253 16.96 12.62 10.86
N SER A 254 16.72 12.54 12.17
CA SER A 254 17.76 12.28 13.17
C SER A 254 18.38 10.87 13.02
N ARG A 255 17.78 9.99 12.20
CA ARG A 255 18.40 8.74 11.77
C ARG A 255 19.23 8.95 10.49
N PRO A 256 20.48 8.45 10.43
CA PRO A 256 21.41 8.81 9.36
C PRO A 256 20.98 8.23 8.01
N SER A 257 20.62 9.11 7.07
CA SER A 257 21.28 9.28 5.77
C SER A 257 21.55 8.07 4.84
N SER A 258 20.84 6.94 4.96
CA SER A 258 20.97 5.83 3.99
C SER A 258 20.13 6.04 2.73
N PHE A 259 19.01 6.74 2.83
CA PHE A 259 18.23 7.09 1.64
C PHE A 259 18.81 8.36 1.02
N ARG A 260 19.58 8.20 -0.06
CA ARG A 260 19.91 9.31 -0.95
C ARG A 260 18.62 9.79 -1.61
N LEU A 261 17.90 10.67 -0.92
CA LEU A 261 16.70 11.35 -1.41
C LEU A 261 16.99 12.30 -2.58
N LYS A 262 18.10 12.18 -3.30
CA LYS A 262 18.38 13.01 -4.48
C LYS A 262 18.95 12.11 -5.55
N GLY A 263 18.10 11.78 -6.53
CA GLY A 263 18.56 11.15 -7.76
C GLY A 263 19.14 12.16 -8.75
N PRO A 264 19.86 11.72 -9.79
CA PRO A 264 20.49 12.60 -10.79
C PRO A 264 19.53 13.54 -11.52
N ARG A 265 18.24 13.21 -11.62
CA ARG A 265 17.23 14.07 -12.25
C ARG A 265 16.69 15.16 -11.32
N CYS A 266 16.99 15.11 -10.02
CA CYS A 266 16.58 16.14 -9.08
C CYS A 266 17.53 17.36 -9.15
N PRO A 267 17.05 18.57 -9.51
CA PRO A 267 17.88 19.77 -9.50
C PRO A 267 18.51 19.99 -8.12
N GLY A 268 19.83 20.19 -8.08
CA GLY A 268 20.63 20.10 -6.85
C GLY A 268 20.19 20.99 -5.68
N ALA A 269 19.47 22.09 -5.96
CA ALA A 269 19.02 23.05 -4.95
C ALA A 269 17.67 22.71 -4.29
N ILE A 270 16.93 21.70 -4.78
CA ILE A 270 15.57 21.43 -4.28
C ILE A 270 15.60 20.79 -2.90
N GLN A 271 14.75 21.29 -2.01
CA GLN A 271 14.56 20.72 -0.68
C GLN A 271 13.79 19.40 -0.78
N PRO A 272 14.20 18.34 -0.05
CA PRO A 272 13.58 17.02 -0.19
C PRO A 272 12.08 16.99 0.09
N PHE A 273 11.58 17.93 0.90
CA PHE A 273 10.18 18.08 1.26
C PHE A 273 9.73 19.49 0.89
N SER A 274 9.31 19.67 -0.35
CA SER A 274 8.88 20.97 -0.86
C SER A 274 7.84 20.82 -1.95
N LEU A 275 6.96 21.81 -2.07
CA LEU A 275 6.02 21.88 -3.20
C LEU A 275 6.75 21.94 -4.55
N GLU A 276 7.96 22.47 -4.60
CA GLU A 276 8.80 22.44 -5.81
C GLU A 276 9.11 20.99 -6.23
N ARG A 277 9.52 20.14 -5.28
CA ARG A 277 9.79 18.73 -5.55
C ARG A 277 8.52 17.96 -5.94
N TRP A 278 7.41 18.25 -5.28
CA TRP A 278 6.10 17.69 -5.62
C TRP A 278 5.72 17.97 -7.08
N ASN A 279 5.87 19.23 -7.50
CA ASN A 279 5.59 19.65 -8.87
C ASN A 279 6.51 18.97 -9.88
N ASN A 280 7.79 18.78 -9.54
CA ASN A 280 8.72 18.05 -10.39
C ASN A 280 8.32 16.59 -10.56
N TRP A 281 7.95 15.89 -9.48
CA TRP A 281 7.46 14.52 -9.58
C TRP A 281 6.21 14.39 -10.44
N LYS A 282 5.25 15.31 -10.28
CA LYS A 282 4.06 15.38 -11.13
C LYS A 282 4.42 15.59 -12.61
N HIS A 283 5.40 16.47 -12.88
CA HIS A 283 5.92 16.68 -14.23
C HIS A 283 6.62 15.43 -14.78
N ASP A 284 7.46 14.77 -13.98
CA ASP A 284 8.19 13.56 -14.40
C ASP A 284 7.25 12.40 -14.70
N PHE A 285 6.18 12.22 -13.90
CA PHE A 285 5.11 11.27 -14.23
C PHE A 285 4.47 11.57 -15.60
N LEU A 286 4.19 12.84 -15.90
CA LEU A 286 3.62 13.25 -17.17
C LEU A 286 4.56 12.98 -18.36
N VAL A 287 5.86 13.28 -18.18
CA VAL A 287 6.90 13.02 -19.18
C VAL A 287 7.05 11.52 -19.43
N ASP A 288 7.21 10.72 -18.38
CA ASP A 288 7.41 9.28 -18.49
C ASP A 288 6.16 8.61 -19.11
N GLY A 289 4.95 9.02 -18.70
CA GLY A 289 3.70 8.56 -19.32
C GLY A 289 3.54 8.93 -20.80
N SER A 290 4.09 10.08 -21.22
CA SER A 290 4.09 10.51 -22.63
C SER A 290 5.12 9.75 -23.46
N ASN A 291 6.26 9.42 -22.86
CA ASN A 291 7.36 8.67 -23.48
C ASN A 291 7.21 7.14 -23.34
N ARG A 292 5.98 6.64 -23.19
CA ARG A 292 5.69 5.23 -22.89
C ARG A 292 6.31 4.22 -23.84
N VAL A 293 6.50 4.57 -25.12
CA VAL A 293 7.08 3.67 -26.14
C VAL A 293 8.58 3.51 -25.89
N ASP A 294 9.29 4.63 -25.72
CA ASP A 294 10.74 4.65 -25.52
C ASP A 294 11.12 4.03 -24.16
N LEU A 295 10.27 4.20 -23.14
CA LEU A 295 10.49 3.64 -21.80
C LEU A 295 9.99 2.20 -21.64
N GLY A 296 9.34 1.62 -22.65
CA GLY A 296 8.75 0.28 -22.57
C GLY A 296 7.66 0.15 -21.51
N LEU A 297 6.85 1.18 -21.30
CA LEU A 297 5.77 1.18 -20.31
C LEU A 297 4.55 0.42 -20.83
N ASP A 298 4.03 -0.49 -20.00
CA ASP A 298 2.78 -1.18 -20.33
C ASP A 298 1.54 -0.34 -20.01
N HIS A 299 0.40 -0.77 -20.56
CA HIS A 299 -0.87 -0.06 -20.42
C HIS A 299 -1.32 0.11 -18.97
N LYS A 300 -1.01 -0.86 -18.09
CA LYS A 300 -1.38 -0.80 -16.67
C LYS A 300 -0.59 0.33 -15.99
N THR A 301 0.72 0.42 -16.24
CA THR A 301 1.56 1.48 -15.68
C THR A 301 1.13 2.86 -16.18
N VAL A 302 0.86 3.00 -17.49
CA VAL A 302 0.38 4.28 -18.04
C VAL A 302 -0.95 4.70 -17.42
N GLY A 303 -1.90 3.76 -17.24
CA GLY A 303 -3.17 4.04 -16.56
C GLY A 303 -2.96 4.54 -15.13
N MET A 304 -2.10 3.86 -14.36
CA MET A 304 -1.77 4.26 -12.99
C MET A 304 -1.10 5.63 -12.90
N ILE A 305 -0.23 5.99 -13.85
CA ILE A 305 0.38 7.32 -13.93
C ILE A 305 -0.68 8.40 -14.12
N LEU A 306 -1.60 8.20 -15.06
CA LEU A 306 -2.67 9.15 -15.35
C LEU A 306 -3.57 9.37 -14.12
N ASP A 307 -3.98 8.28 -13.47
CA ASP A 307 -4.74 8.35 -12.22
C ASP A 307 -3.95 9.09 -11.14
N THR A 308 -2.67 8.77 -10.99
CA THR A 308 -1.79 9.42 -10.00
C THR A 308 -1.70 10.93 -10.20
N ILE A 309 -1.55 11.41 -11.45
CA ILE A 309 -1.53 12.84 -11.77
C ILE A 309 -2.86 13.51 -11.38
N LEU A 310 -4.00 12.81 -11.57
CA LEU A 310 -5.31 13.30 -11.13
C LEU A 310 -5.35 13.45 -9.60
N TYR A 311 -4.95 12.42 -8.85
CA TYR A 311 -4.87 12.49 -7.39
C TYR A 311 -3.99 13.66 -6.93
N MET A 312 -2.78 13.80 -7.49
CA MET A 312 -1.87 14.89 -7.14
C MET A 312 -2.51 16.27 -7.39
N THR A 313 -3.21 16.42 -8.50
CA THR A 313 -3.91 17.66 -8.85
C THR A 313 -5.10 17.93 -7.94
N TRP A 314 -5.81 16.90 -7.48
CA TRP A 314 -6.91 17.05 -6.52
C TRP A 314 -6.42 17.50 -5.14
N ALA A 315 -5.27 17.00 -4.68
CA ALA A 315 -4.70 17.44 -3.42
C ALA A 315 -4.27 18.93 -3.44
N GLU A 316 -3.84 19.44 -4.60
CA GLU A 316 -3.48 20.86 -4.79
C GLU A 316 -4.69 21.81 -4.80
N ASP A 317 -5.78 21.41 -5.46
CA ASP A 317 -7.04 22.16 -5.52
C ASP A 317 -8.23 21.22 -5.32
N PRO A 318 -8.74 21.08 -4.09
CA PRO A 318 -9.91 20.25 -3.83
C PRO A 318 -11.16 20.70 -4.62
N LYS A 319 -11.25 21.96 -5.03
CA LYS A 319 -12.36 22.46 -5.88
C LYS A 319 -12.24 22.01 -7.34
N ALA A 320 -11.08 21.50 -7.76
CA ALA A 320 -10.93 20.83 -9.05
C ALA A 320 -11.63 19.46 -9.07
N GLN A 321 -11.79 18.81 -7.92
CA GLN A 321 -12.51 17.53 -7.78
C GLN A 321 -13.98 17.69 -8.17
N ASP A 322 -14.66 18.72 -7.66
CA ASP A 322 -16.08 18.97 -7.95
C ASP A 322 -16.31 19.26 -9.44
N ARG A 323 -15.40 20.00 -10.09
CA ARG A 323 -15.47 20.30 -11.52
C ARG A 323 -15.27 19.05 -12.37
N PHE A 324 -14.28 18.22 -12.04
CA PHE A 324 -14.01 16.97 -12.76
C PHE A 324 -15.13 15.94 -12.57
N LEU A 325 -15.63 15.75 -11.33
CA LEU A 325 -16.77 14.87 -11.07
C LEU A 325 -18.04 15.36 -11.78
N ALA A 326 -18.24 16.67 -11.88
CA ALA A 326 -19.33 17.24 -12.66
C ALA A 326 -19.18 16.92 -14.16
N GLU A 327 -17.98 17.08 -14.74
CA GLU A 327 -17.70 16.72 -16.13
C GLU A 327 -17.85 15.21 -16.41
N LEU A 328 -17.41 14.36 -15.48
CA LEU A 328 -17.50 12.91 -15.63
C LEU A 328 -18.94 12.43 -15.51
N LYS A 329 -19.72 12.99 -14.58
CA LYS A 329 -21.18 12.78 -14.50
C LYS A 329 -21.86 13.23 -15.80
N LEU A 330 -21.47 14.37 -16.36
CA LEU A 330 -22.00 14.86 -17.64
C LEU A 330 -21.74 13.86 -18.77
N LYS A 331 -20.49 13.40 -18.91
CA LYS A 331 -20.09 12.44 -19.96
C LYS A 331 -20.75 11.07 -19.80
N VAL A 332 -21.02 10.63 -18.57
CA VAL A 332 -21.76 9.39 -18.31
C VAL A 332 -23.23 9.53 -18.71
N VAL A 333 -23.88 10.64 -18.36
CA VAL A 333 -25.26 10.94 -18.78
C VAL A 333 -25.38 11.03 -20.30
N GLU A 334 -24.43 11.70 -20.97
CA GLU A 334 -24.38 11.80 -22.44
C GLU A 334 -24.21 10.44 -23.11
N ARG A 335 -23.34 9.57 -22.58
CA ARG A 335 -23.16 8.20 -23.10
C ARG A 335 -24.38 7.31 -22.86
N SER A 336 -25.03 7.43 -21.70
CA SER A 336 -26.28 6.72 -21.41
C SER A 336 -27.42 7.18 -22.32
N ALA A 337 -27.55 8.49 -22.57
CA ALA A 337 -28.53 9.04 -23.50
C ALA A 337 -28.28 8.60 -24.96
N ALA A 338 -27.02 8.57 -25.39
CA ALA A 338 -26.64 8.07 -26.70
C ALA A 338 -26.94 6.56 -26.86
N ALA A 339 -26.69 5.75 -25.84
CA ALA A 339 -27.02 4.33 -25.83
C ALA A 339 -28.53 4.07 -25.88
N SER A 340 -29.34 4.85 -25.15
CA SER A 340 -30.81 4.78 -25.19
C SER A 340 -31.40 5.19 -26.54
N ASN A 341 -30.84 6.22 -27.20
CA ASN A 341 -31.28 6.63 -28.54
C ASN A 341 -30.92 5.60 -29.62
N THR A 342 -29.85 4.83 -29.42
CA THR A 342 -29.46 3.76 -30.36
C THR A 342 -30.40 2.55 -30.30
N LEU A 343 -31.08 2.34 -29.17
CA LEU A 343 -32.06 1.25 -28.98
C LEU A 343 -33.48 1.60 -29.49
N LEU A 344 -33.77 2.87 -29.75
CA LEU A 344 -35.08 3.34 -30.22
C LEU A 344 -35.21 3.41 -31.76
N HIS A 345 -34.13 3.18 -32.50
CA HIS A 345 -34.17 3.00 -33.95
C HIS A 345 -33.75 1.58 -34.32
N PRO A 346 -34.70 0.60 -34.32
CA PRO A 346 -34.43 -0.66 -34.97
C PRO A 346 -34.13 -0.36 -36.45
N ARG A 347 -32.97 -0.81 -36.92
CA ARG A 347 -32.62 -0.79 -38.34
C ARG A 347 -33.74 -1.52 -39.09
N GLU A 348 -34.56 -0.77 -39.83
CA GLU A 348 -35.34 -1.35 -40.92
C GLU A 348 -34.34 -1.91 -41.93
N VAL A 349 -34.34 -3.23 -42.07
CA VAL A 349 -33.63 -3.99 -43.12
C VAL A 349 -34.64 -4.35 -44.19
#